data_AF-A0A3E0KSE9-F1
#
_entry.id   AF-A0A3E0KSE9-F1
#
_cell.length_a   1.000
_cell.length_b   1.000
_cell.length_c   1.000
_cell.angle_alpha   90.00
_cell.angle_beta   90.00
_cell.angle_gamma   90.00
#
_symmetry.space_group_name_H-M   'P 1'
#
loop_
_entity.id
_entity.type
_entity.pdbx_description
1 polymer ?
#
loop_
_entity_poly.entity_id
_entity_poly.type
_entity_poly.pdbx_seq_one_letter_code
_entity_poly.pdbx_strand_id
1 'polypeptide(L)'
;MRRVGGGAGAGILPPPGGSRRPGPGRGPAPRAVRHPQGREPRRHRPRPGRDRRPGAGPRAGLTAAVWTTLLVIFGAQVVYVSLNTLRWMILMRGFRQAAAGLSVFEIIVWVYALGLVVQNLDDPVKILVYALGYAAGSLTGSWIEGRLALGMATVQVITHRGSDLAARLREYSFGVTTWDARGRDAERTVMLVMARRRRLRELIRLIDELEPEAVVLDLEPRSIRRGFMARRLGG
;
A
#
# COMPACT_ATOMS: atom_id res chain seq x y z
N MET A 1 8.12 -21.85 -54.42
CA MET A 1 7.77 -20.93 -55.52
C MET A 1 7.72 -19.50 -54.98
N ARG A 2 8.46 -18.58 -55.64
CA ARG A 2 8.35 -17.10 -55.70
C ARG A 2 8.28 -16.28 -54.38
N ARG A 3 9.33 -15.51 -54.06
CA ARG A 3 9.70 -14.11 -54.46
C ARG A 3 8.88 -13.04 -53.71
N VAL A 4 9.50 -12.22 -52.84
CA VAL A 4 10.31 -10.99 -53.08
C VAL A 4 9.47 -9.70 -53.02
N GLY A 5 9.97 -8.72 -52.26
CA GLY A 5 9.79 -7.27 -52.44
C GLY A 5 8.69 -6.67 -51.57
N GLY A 6 8.86 -5.55 -50.86
CA GLY A 6 9.89 -4.52 -50.93
C GLY A 6 9.23 -3.14 -50.90
N GLY A 7 9.78 -2.22 -50.11
CA GLY A 7 9.81 -0.79 -50.42
C GLY A 7 8.72 0.12 -49.81
N ALA A 8 9.21 1.16 -49.12
CA ALA A 8 8.76 2.56 -49.09
C ALA A 8 7.31 2.86 -48.67
N GLY A 9 6.99 3.85 -47.83
CA GLY A 9 7.64 5.13 -47.59
C GLY A 9 6.56 6.22 -47.73
N ALA A 10 6.60 7.19 -46.82
CA ALA A 10 5.96 8.51 -46.88
C ALA A 10 4.41 8.60 -46.80
N GLY A 11 3.97 9.68 -46.16
CA GLY A 11 2.63 10.22 -46.42
C GLY A 11 1.86 10.68 -45.20
N ILE A 12 2.34 11.73 -44.53
CA ILE A 12 1.48 12.60 -43.71
C ILE A 12 0.41 13.19 -44.64
N LEU A 13 -0.86 12.97 -44.33
CA LEU A 13 -1.97 13.71 -44.94
C LEU A 13 -2.89 14.23 -43.83
N PRO A 14 -3.09 15.56 -43.71
CA PRO A 14 -4.08 16.13 -42.80
C PRO A 14 -5.50 16.02 -43.39
N PRO A 15 -6.55 15.89 -42.54
CA PRO A 15 -7.93 15.96 -43.00
C PRO A 15 -8.36 17.40 -43.36
N PRO A 16 -9.41 17.55 -44.20
CA PRO A 16 -9.66 18.74 -45.00
C PRO A 16 -10.38 19.87 -44.24
N GLY A 17 -10.18 21.10 -44.70
CA GLY A 17 -10.81 22.30 -44.17
C GLY A 17 -12.27 22.48 -44.57
N GLY A 18 -12.98 23.32 -43.80
CA GLY A 18 -14.22 23.93 -44.24
C GLY A 18 -15.19 24.32 -43.12
N SER A 19 -15.08 25.54 -42.59
CA SER A 19 -16.21 26.48 -42.51
C SER A 19 -15.75 27.82 -41.92
N ARG A 20 -15.68 28.81 -42.79
CA ARG A 20 -15.46 30.22 -42.45
C ARG A 20 -16.70 30.75 -41.71
N ARG A 21 -16.50 31.40 -40.56
CA ARG A 21 -17.43 32.38 -40.00
C ARG A 21 -16.76 33.76 -39.99
N PRO A 22 -17.43 34.83 -40.44
CA PRO A 22 -16.87 36.17 -40.46
C PRO A 22 -16.90 36.80 -39.06
N GLY A 23 -15.76 37.31 -38.59
CA GLY A 23 -15.65 38.13 -37.37
C GLY A 23 -15.95 39.60 -37.67
N PRO A 24 -16.53 40.36 -36.72
CA PRO A 24 -17.09 41.68 -36.97
C PRO A 24 -16.02 42.78 -37.07
N GLY A 25 -16.39 43.84 -37.80
CA GLY A 25 -15.52 44.94 -38.23
C GLY A 25 -14.89 45.76 -37.11
N ARG A 26 -13.73 46.32 -37.44
CA ARG A 26 -12.98 47.30 -36.62
C ARG A 26 -13.73 48.63 -36.62
N GLY A 27 -14.26 49.02 -35.46
CA GLY A 27 -14.61 50.42 -35.18
C GLY A 27 -13.37 51.27 -34.88
N PRO A 28 -13.40 52.60 -35.11
CA PRO A 28 -12.25 53.46 -34.90
C PRO A 28 -11.96 53.68 -33.39
N ALA A 29 -10.67 53.79 -33.07
CA ALA A 29 -10.17 53.98 -31.71
C ALA A 29 -10.57 55.36 -31.12
N PRO A 30 -10.94 55.45 -29.83
CA PRO A 30 -11.27 56.73 -29.21
C PRO A 30 -10.02 57.57 -28.89
N ARG A 31 -10.11 58.87 -29.20
CA ARG A 31 -9.14 59.93 -28.91
C ARG A 31 -8.93 60.09 -27.40
N ALA A 32 -7.68 60.08 -26.97
CA ALA A 32 -7.29 60.39 -25.59
C ALA A 32 -7.57 61.86 -25.25
N VAL A 33 -8.47 62.08 -24.29
CA VAL A 33 -8.73 63.38 -23.67
C VAL A 33 -7.71 63.58 -22.55
N ARG A 34 -6.88 64.64 -22.63
CA ARG A 34 -5.95 65.03 -21.56
C ARG A 34 -6.71 65.72 -20.44
N HIS A 35 -6.70 65.15 -19.25
CA HIS A 35 -7.12 65.83 -18.02
C HIS A 35 -6.00 66.76 -17.50
N PRO A 36 -6.32 67.96 -16.98
CA PRO A 36 -5.34 68.87 -16.40
C PRO A 36 -4.86 68.41 -15.01
N GLN A 37 -3.57 68.61 -14.74
CA GLN A 37 -2.88 68.28 -13.49
C GLN A 37 -3.47 69.08 -12.30
N GLY A 38 -4.08 68.36 -11.36
CA GLY A 38 -4.39 68.87 -10.02
C GLY A 38 -3.13 68.91 -9.16
N ARG A 39 -2.89 70.05 -8.50
CA ARG A 39 -1.78 70.27 -7.56
C ARG A 39 -1.92 69.36 -6.34
N GLU A 40 -0.90 68.55 -6.04
CA GLU A 40 -0.83 67.76 -4.81
C GLU A 40 -0.62 68.65 -3.57
N PRO A 41 -1.36 68.46 -2.46
CA PRO A 41 -1.04 69.11 -1.19
C PRO A 41 0.15 68.44 -0.49
N ARG A 42 1.07 69.27 0.00
CA ARG A 42 2.30 68.91 0.74
C ARG A 42 2.02 67.92 1.88
N ARG A 43 2.62 66.74 1.82
CA ARG A 43 2.61 65.74 2.91
C ARG A 43 3.47 66.21 4.10
N HIS A 44 2.84 66.42 5.25
CA HIS A 44 3.52 66.51 6.54
C HIS A 44 4.18 65.15 6.86
N ARG A 45 5.50 65.11 7.03
CA ARG A 45 6.22 63.95 7.60
C ARG A 45 6.16 64.00 9.13
N PRO A 46 5.62 62.97 9.82
CA PRO A 46 5.88 62.77 11.25
C PRO A 46 7.26 62.11 11.44
N ARG A 47 7.96 62.51 12.50
CA ARG A 47 9.33 62.09 12.87
C ARG A 47 9.43 60.59 13.19
N PRO A 48 10.60 59.95 12.99
CA PRO A 48 10.82 58.58 13.44
C PRO A 48 10.98 58.56 14.97
N GLY A 49 10.00 58.00 15.66
CA GLY A 49 10.01 57.78 17.10
C GLY A 49 10.47 56.36 17.44
N ARG A 50 11.63 56.28 18.10
CA ARG A 50 12.07 55.29 19.10
C ARG A 50 11.83 53.80 18.85
N ASP A 51 12.96 53.11 18.70
CA ASP A 51 13.24 51.72 19.11
C ASP A 51 12.16 51.08 19.99
N ARG A 52 11.42 50.14 19.41
CA ARG A 52 10.83 49.02 20.14
C ARG A 52 11.65 47.79 19.85
N ARG A 53 12.52 47.42 20.78
CA ARG A 53 13.12 46.08 20.84
C ARG A 53 11.99 45.04 20.82
N PRO A 54 12.00 44.04 19.92
CA PRO A 54 11.11 42.90 20.09
C PRO A 54 11.61 42.08 21.30
N GLY A 55 10.77 42.00 22.33
CA GLY A 55 10.99 41.13 23.47
C GLY A 55 11.08 39.67 23.01
N ALA A 56 12.19 39.02 23.34
CA ALA A 56 12.32 37.58 23.22
C ALA A 56 11.45 36.90 24.31
N GLY A 57 10.23 36.50 23.93
CA GLY A 57 9.35 35.61 24.68
C GLY A 57 9.38 34.16 24.14
N PRO A 58 8.81 33.18 24.85
CA PRO A 58 9.42 31.88 25.11
C PRO A 58 9.46 30.93 23.90
N ARG A 59 10.66 30.72 23.35
CA ARG A 59 10.90 29.76 22.25
C ARG A 59 10.61 28.29 22.61
N ALA A 60 10.47 27.96 23.90
CA ALA A 60 10.22 26.60 24.37
C ALA A 60 8.82 26.05 24.00
N GLY A 61 7.80 26.91 23.87
CA GLY A 61 6.45 26.50 23.47
C GLY A 61 6.34 26.12 22.00
N LEU A 62 7.18 26.71 21.14
CA LEU A 62 7.20 26.48 19.70
C LEU A 62 7.80 25.11 19.35
N THR A 63 8.86 24.69 20.05
CA THR A 63 9.50 23.39 19.81
C THR A 63 8.61 22.24 20.26
N ALA A 64 8.00 22.33 21.45
CA ALA A 64 7.10 21.29 21.96
C ALA A 64 5.85 21.12 21.06
N ALA A 65 5.30 22.23 20.55
CA ALA A 65 4.19 22.19 19.60
C ALA A 65 4.59 21.49 18.28
N VAL A 66 5.76 21.82 17.72
CA VAL A 66 6.27 21.17 16.49
C VAL A 66 6.46 19.67 16.69
N TRP A 67 7.10 19.24 17.77
CA TRP A 67 7.28 17.82 18.08
C TRP A 67 5.94 17.08 18.24
N THR A 68 4.97 17.71 18.91
CA THR A 68 3.62 17.17 19.06
C THR A 68 2.94 16.98 17.70
N THR A 69 3.03 17.97 16.81
CA THR A 69 2.49 17.88 15.45
C THR A 69 3.14 16.74 14.66
N LEU A 70 4.46 16.59 14.73
CA LEU A 70 5.17 15.50 14.04
C LEU A 70 4.75 14.11 14.53
N LEU A 71 4.61 13.93 15.85
CA LEU A 71 4.16 12.65 16.43
C LEU A 71 2.71 12.31 16.04
N VAL A 72 1.82 13.31 16.02
CA VAL A 72 0.43 13.12 15.59
C VAL A 72 0.38 12.73 14.11
N ILE A 73 1.14 13.41 13.24
CA ILE A 73 1.22 13.08 11.81
C ILE A 73 1.73 11.64 11.63
N PHE A 74 2.82 11.29 12.32
CA PHE A 74 3.41 9.96 12.25
C PHE A 74 2.42 8.87 12.72
N GLY A 75 1.83 9.04 13.91
CA GLY A 75 0.89 8.07 14.47
C GLY A 75 -0.37 7.91 13.63
N ALA A 76 -0.93 9.02 13.14
CA ALA A 76 -2.08 8.99 12.23
C ALA A 76 -1.74 8.23 10.93
N GLN A 77 -0.55 8.42 10.37
CA GLN A 77 -0.10 7.66 9.20
C GLN A 77 0.07 6.17 9.48
N VAL A 78 0.67 5.81 10.61
CA VAL A 78 0.83 4.41 11.01
C VAL A 78 -0.53 3.71 11.07
N VAL A 79 -1.51 4.35 11.71
CA VAL A 79 -2.89 3.81 11.82
C VAL A 79 -3.54 3.73 10.45
N TYR A 80 -3.47 4.79 9.64
CA TYR A 80 -4.05 4.84 8.30
C TYR A 80 -3.52 3.70 7.41
N VAL A 81 -2.20 3.56 7.31
CA VAL A 81 -1.58 2.53 6.47
C VAL A 81 -1.87 1.13 6.99
N SER A 82 -1.88 0.94 8.32
CA SER A 82 -2.23 -0.35 8.92
C SER A 82 -3.67 -0.77 8.56
N LEU A 83 -4.63 0.16 8.59
CA LEU A 83 -6.02 -0.10 8.18
C LEU A 83 -6.12 -0.44 6.69
N ASN A 84 -5.39 0.27 5.83
CA ASN A 84 -5.33 -0.04 4.40
C ASN A 84 -4.74 -1.44 4.13
N THR A 85 -3.69 -1.84 4.87
CA THR A 85 -3.15 -3.20 4.79
C THR A 85 -4.17 -4.25 5.23
N LEU A 86 -4.89 -4.00 6.33
CA LEU A 86 -5.97 -4.87 6.81
C LEU A 86 -7.09 -5.03 5.76
N ARG A 87 -7.47 -3.94 5.09
CA ARG A 87 -8.46 -3.98 4.00
C ARG A 87 -8.00 -4.87 2.86
N TRP A 88 -6.76 -4.69 2.38
CA TRP A 88 -6.18 -5.54 1.34
C TRP A 88 -6.18 -7.01 1.75
N MET A 89 -5.78 -7.31 2.98
CA MET A 89 -5.79 -8.66 3.52
C MET A 89 -7.19 -9.30 3.55
N ILE A 90 -8.20 -8.57 4.04
CA ILE A 90 -9.60 -9.03 4.07
C ILE A 90 -10.12 -9.29 2.65
N LEU A 91 -9.75 -8.43 1.69
CA LEU A 91 -10.09 -8.58 0.29
C LEU A 91 -9.45 -9.82 -0.34
N MET A 92 -8.14 -10.05 -0.09
CA MET A 92 -7.42 -11.24 -0.55
C MET A 92 -8.02 -12.54 -0.01
N ARG A 93 -8.61 -12.50 1.19
CA ARG A 93 -9.35 -13.62 1.80
C ARG A 93 -10.75 -13.83 1.25
N GLY A 94 -11.23 -12.99 0.35
CA GLY A 94 -12.53 -13.13 -0.29
C GLY A 94 -13.71 -12.60 0.54
N PHE A 95 -13.48 -11.94 1.68
CA PHE A 95 -14.53 -11.27 2.46
C PHE A 95 -14.90 -9.91 1.84
N ARG A 96 -15.47 -9.95 0.62
CA ARG A 96 -15.68 -8.77 -0.23
C ARG A 96 -16.56 -7.70 0.42
N GLN A 97 -17.61 -8.10 1.13
CA GLN A 97 -18.53 -7.15 1.77
C GLN A 97 -17.88 -6.39 2.94
N ALA A 98 -17.13 -7.09 3.79
CA ALA A 98 -16.38 -6.47 4.88
C ALA A 98 -15.28 -5.54 4.34
N ALA A 99 -14.58 -5.96 3.28
CA ALA A 99 -13.58 -5.12 2.61
C ALA A 99 -14.21 -3.86 2.01
N ALA A 100 -15.39 -3.95 1.38
CA ALA A 100 -16.11 -2.81 0.83
C ALA A 100 -16.53 -1.81 1.92
N GLY A 101 -17.10 -2.29 3.03
CA GLY A 101 -17.46 -1.43 4.17
C GLY A 101 -16.24 -0.71 4.77
N LEU A 102 -15.12 -1.42 4.95
CA LEU A 102 -13.88 -0.83 5.44
C LEU A 102 -13.31 0.21 4.46
N SER A 103 -13.45 -0.01 3.15
CA SER A 103 -13.00 0.93 2.10
C SER A 103 -13.68 2.29 2.20
N VAL A 104 -14.97 2.32 2.55
CA VAL A 104 -15.73 3.57 2.69
C VAL A 104 -15.20 4.39 3.88
N PHE A 105 -14.92 3.75 5.01
CA PHE A 105 -14.34 4.43 6.15
C PHE A 105 -12.91 4.91 5.86
N GLU A 106 -12.11 4.06 5.21
CA GLU A 106 -10.72 4.34 4.87
C GLU A 106 -10.59 5.55 3.93
N ILE A 107 -11.43 5.66 2.90
CA ILE A 107 -11.35 6.80 1.97
C ILE A 107 -11.71 8.12 2.65
N ILE A 108 -12.63 8.11 3.63
CA ILE A 108 -12.97 9.30 4.42
C ILE A 108 -11.74 9.76 5.21
N VAL A 109 -11.08 8.84 5.92
CA VAL A 109 -9.84 9.13 6.67
C VAL A 109 -8.75 9.66 5.72
N TRP A 110 -8.60 9.04 4.55
CA TRP A 110 -7.59 9.47 3.58
C TRP A 110 -7.83 10.89 3.05
N VAL A 111 -9.07 11.25 2.74
CA VAL A 111 -9.40 12.59 2.25
C VAL A 111 -9.06 13.66 3.31
N TYR A 112 -9.39 13.43 4.57
CA TYR A 112 -9.00 14.34 5.66
C TYR A 112 -7.49 14.39 5.86
N ALA A 113 -6.82 13.25 5.82
CA ALA A 113 -5.37 13.16 5.95
C ALA A 113 -4.64 13.87 4.79
N LEU A 114 -5.14 13.73 3.56
CA LEU A 114 -4.60 14.42 2.39
C LEU A 114 -4.67 15.94 2.57
N GLY A 115 -5.79 16.47 3.08
CA GLY A 115 -5.92 17.88 3.39
C GLY A 115 -4.84 18.39 4.36
N LEU A 116 -4.54 17.61 5.41
CA LEU A 116 -3.48 17.94 6.36
C LEU A 116 -2.09 17.93 5.73
N VAL A 117 -1.79 16.97 4.86
CA VAL A 117 -0.49 16.90 4.19
C VAL A 117 -0.33 18.04 3.21
N VAL A 118 -1.36 18.31 2.40
CA VAL A 118 -1.34 19.35 1.35
C VAL A 118 -1.05 20.74 1.93
N GLN A 119 -1.55 21.03 3.14
CA GLN A 119 -1.30 22.29 3.84
C GLN A 119 0.10 22.40 4.47
N ASN A 120 0.89 21.32 4.47
CA ASN A 120 2.20 21.24 5.13
C ASN A 120 3.34 20.89 4.17
N LEU A 121 3.15 21.05 2.84
CA LEU A 121 4.20 20.76 1.84
C LEU A 121 5.42 21.68 1.92
N ASP A 122 5.28 22.85 2.53
CA ASP A 122 6.36 23.84 2.60
C ASP A 122 7.52 23.41 3.52
N ASP A 123 7.34 22.33 4.29
CA ASP A 123 8.33 21.81 5.24
C ASP A 123 8.79 20.38 4.85
N PRO A 124 10.02 20.22 4.34
CA PRO A 124 10.53 18.91 3.92
C PRO A 124 10.68 17.92 5.09
N VAL A 125 10.80 18.39 6.32
CA VAL A 125 10.89 17.51 7.51
C VAL A 125 9.55 16.83 7.76
N LYS A 126 8.43 17.55 7.60
CA LYS A 126 7.08 16.96 7.74
C LYS A 126 6.82 15.90 6.67
N ILE A 127 7.27 16.13 5.44
CA ILE A 127 7.20 15.17 4.34
C ILE A 127 8.00 13.90 4.67
N LEU A 128 9.21 14.05 5.21
CA LEU A 128 10.02 12.90 5.62
C LEU A 128 9.34 12.09 6.74
N VAL A 129 8.81 12.76 7.78
CA VAL A 129 8.09 12.10 8.87
C VAL A 129 6.85 11.37 8.36
N TYR A 130 6.15 11.94 7.37
CA TYR A 130 5.03 11.28 6.70
C TYR A 130 5.46 9.99 6.00
N ALA A 131 6.56 10.03 5.23
CA ALA A 131 7.09 8.86 4.53
C ALA A 131 7.55 7.76 5.51
N LEU A 132 8.19 8.16 6.62
CA LEU A 132 8.58 7.23 7.69
C LEU A 132 7.36 6.61 8.38
N GLY A 133 6.32 7.41 8.64
CA GLY A 133 5.04 6.93 9.18
C GLY A 133 4.38 5.92 8.26
N TYR A 134 4.42 6.15 6.95
CA TYR A 134 3.92 5.20 5.97
C TYR A 134 4.67 3.86 6.01
N ALA A 135 6.01 3.91 6.00
CA ALA A 135 6.84 2.71 6.08
C ALA A 135 6.61 1.92 7.38
N ALA A 136 6.56 2.61 8.52
CA ALA A 136 6.29 2.00 9.82
C ALA A 136 4.87 1.42 9.90
N GLY A 137 3.88 2.11 9.33
CA GLY A 137 2.51 1.64 9.22
C GLY A 137 2.39 0.39 8.36
N SER A 138 3.12 0.29 7.26
CA SER A 138 3.14 -0.90 6.40
C SER A 138 3.73 -2.11 7.14
N LEU A 139 4.84 -1.92 7.86
CA LEU A 139 5.44 -2.98 8.69
C LEU A 139 4.48 -3.43 9.81
N THR A 140 3.83 -2.47 10.47
CA THR A 140 2.86 -2.74 11.53
C THR A 140 1.65 -3.49 10.98
N GLY A 141 1.12 -3.06 9.83
CA GLY A 141 0.04 -3.71 9.11
C GLY A 141 0.37 -5.15 8.73
N SER A 142 1.57 -5.40 8.21
CA SER A 142 2.06 -6.76 7.88
C SER A 142 2.18 -7.64 9.13
N TRP A 143 2.65 -7.08 10.25
CA TRP A 143 2.74 -7.81 11.51
C TRP A 143 1.35 -8.17 12.07
N ILE A 144 0.41 -7.23 11.99
CA ILE A 144 -1.00 -7.44 12.35
C ILE A 144 -1.62 -8.51 11.45
N GLU A 145 -1.36 -8.47 10.14
CA GLU A 145 -1.80 -9.49 9.18
C GLU A 145 -1.31 -10.89 9.57
N GLY A 146 -0.02 -11.03 9.91
CA GLY A 146 0.53 -12.28 10.40
C GLY A 146 -0.19 -12.80 11.65
N ARG A 147 -0.63 -11.89 12.54
CA ARG A 147 -1.35 -12.21 13.77
C ARG A 147 -2.83 -12.56 13.54
N LEU A 148 -3.46 -12.02 12.49
CA LEU A 148 -4.83 -12.31 12.06
C LEU A 148 -4.92 -13.54 11.14
N ALA A 149 -3.80 -14.09 10.67
CA ALA A 149 -3.73 -15.37 9.96
C ALA A 149 -3.94 -16.61 10.85
N LEU A 150 -4.76 -16.47 11.89
CA LEU A 150 -5.21 -17.57 12.74
C LEU A 150 -6.15 -18.48 11.93
N GLY A 151 -5.57 -19.41 11.19
CA GLY A 151 -6.29 -20.34 10.34
C GLY A 151 -5.52 -21.64 10.14
N MET A 152 -5.90 -22.36 9.09
CA MET A 152 -5.20 -23.55 8.63
C MET A 152 -4.14 -23.16 7.60
N ALA A 153 -3.00 -23.85 7.65
CA ALA A 153 -1.99 -23.86 6.62
C ALA A 153 -1.90 -25.28 6.05
N THR A 154 -1.57 -25.38 4.78
CA THR A 154 -1.36 -26.65 4.10
C THR A 154 0.09 -26.67 3.62
N VAL A 155 0.85 -27.66 4.03
CA VAL A 155 2.23 -27.83 3.59
C VAL A 155 2.29 -29.06 2.70
N GLN A 156 2.87 -28.93 1.52
CA GLN A 156 3.23 -30.09 0.71
C GLN A 156 4.68 -30.46 1.02
N VAL A 157 4.89 -31.74 1.33
CA VAL A 157 6.22 -32.29 1.62
C VAL A 157 6.51 -33.38 0.60
N ILE A 158 7.68 -33.36 -0.02
CA ILE A 158 8.14 -34.38 -0.96
C ILE A 158 9.36 -35.04 -0.34
N THR A 159 9.29 -36.36 -0.13
CA THR A 159 10.37 -37.16 0.46
C THR A 159 10.62 -38.43 -0.37
N HIS A 160 11.63 -39.22 0.00
CA HIS A 160 11.90 -40.53 -0.57
C HIS A 160 10.74 -41.50 -0.32
N ARG A 161 10.52 -42.42 -1.27
CA ARG A 161 9.51 -43.46 -1.11
C ARG A 161 9.86 -44.33 0.11
N GLY A 162 8.85 -44.63 0.93
CA GLY A 162 9.01 -45.45 2.13
C GLY A 162 9.48 -44.70 3.39
N SER A 163 9.55 -43.37 3.35
CA SER A 163 9.84 -42.57 4.56
C SER A 163 8.75 -42.73 5.63
N ASP A 164 9.17 -42.91 6.88
CA ASP A 164 8.29 -42.99 8.06
C ASP A 164 7.76 -41.61 8.50
N LEU A 165 8.14 -40.53 7.81
CA LEU A 165 7.73 -39.16 8.12
C LEU A 165 6.20 -39.03 8.25
N ALA A 166 5.42 -39.75 7.44
CA ALA A 166 3.96 -39.71 7.51
C ALA A 166 3.43 -40.21 8.86
N ALA A 167 4.00 -41.30 9.37
CA ALA A 167 3.61 -41.91 10.64
C ALA A 167 4.01 -40.99 11.80
N ARG A 168 5.27 -40.52 11.80
CA ARG A 168 5.78 -39.55 12.78
C ARG A 168 4.91 -38.31 12.86
N LEU A 169 4.61 -37.66 11.73
CA LEU A 169 3.78 -36.45 11.73
C LEU A 169 2.35 -36.70 12.24
N ARG A 170 1.79 -37.91 12.05
CA ARG A 170 0.49 -38.29 12.63
C ARG A 170 0.55 -38.46 14.15
N GLU A 171 1.66 -38.94 14.70
CA GLU A 171 1.90 -39.00 16.16
C GLU A 171 1.87 -37.60 16.77
N TYR A 172 2.42 -36.59 16.08
CA TYR A 172 2.33 -35.17 16.46
C TYR A 172 0.94 -34.53 16.19
N SER A 173 -0.08 -35.33 15.89
CA SER A 173 -1.46 -34.88 15.62
C SER A 173 -1.60 -33.95 14.40
N PHE A 174 -0.74 -34.10 13.39
CA PHE A 174 -0.95 -33.44 12.09
C PHE A 174 -1.80 -34.31 11.16
N GLY A 175 -2.64 -33.66 10.34
CA GLY A 175 -3.43 -34.35 9.33
C GLY A 175 -2.58 -34.56 8.08
N VAL A 176 -2.24 -35.82 7.76
CA VAL A 176 -1.34 -36.16 6.65
C VAL A 176 -2.04 -37.07 5.64
N THR A 177 -2.13 -36.59 4.39
CA THR A 177 -2.56 -37.37 3.22
C THR A 177 -1.34 -37.63 2.35
N THR A 178 -1.15 -38.86 1.88
CA THR A 178 0.05 -39.26 1.12
C THR A 178 -0.32 -39.89 -0.22
N TRP A 179 0.52 -39.71 -1.24
CA TRP A 179 0.45 -40.43 -2.50
C TRP A 179 1.85 -40.66 -3.07
N ASP A 180 1.99 -41.73 -3.86
CA ASP A 180 3.24 -42.04 -4.56
C ASP A 180 3.39 -41.14 -5.79
N ALA A 181 4.62 -40.67 -6.03
CA ALA A 181 5.00 -39.85 -7.16
C ALA A 181 6.37 -40.29 -7.70
N ARG A 182 6.74 -39.80 -8.88
CA ARG A 182 8.04 -40.07 -9.50
C ARG A 182 8.72 -38.75 -9.85
N GLY A 183 9.91 -38.53 -9.30
CA GLY A 183 10.79 -37.44 -9.68
C GLY A 183 11.61 -37.81 -10.92
N ARG A 184 12.49 -36.89 -11.36
CA ARG A 184 13.41 -37.14 -12.48
C ARG A 184 14.27 -38.39 -12.25
N ASP A 185 14.82 -38.50 -11.04
CA ASP A 185 15.89 -39.46 -10.75
C ASP A 185 15.44 -40.61 -9.82
N ALA A 186 14.30 -40.48 -9.13
CA ALA A 186 13.85 -41.47 -8.13
C ALA A 186 12.34 -41.42 -7.88
N GLU A 187 11.79 -42.52 -7.35
CA GLU A 187 10.46 -42.54 -6.77
C GLU A 187 10.40 -41.72 -5.47
N ARG A 188 9.29 -41.02 -5.28
CA ARG A 188 9.07 -40.08 -4.19
C ARG A 188 7.70 -40.33 -3.56
N THR A 189 7.56 -39.98 -2.30
CA THR A 189 6.24 -39.86 -1.66
C THR A 189 5.95 -38.39 -1.47
N VAL A 190 4.78 -37.96 -1.92
CA VAL A 190 4.27 -36.61 -1.69
C VAL A 190 3.25 -36.67 -0.58
N MET A 191 3.33 -35.72 0.33
CA MET A 191 2.46 -35.59 1.48
C MET A 191 1.81 -34.22 1.49
N LEU A 192 0.52 -34.17 1.76
CA LEU A 192 -0.19 -32.94 2.10
C LEU A 192 -0.45 -32.95 3.60
N VAL A 193 0.18 -32.02 4.31
CA VAL A 193 0.11 -31.87 5.76
C VAL A 193 -0.73 -30.64 6.09
N MET A 194 -1.85 -30.85 6.77
CA MET A 194 -2.68 -29.76 7.27
C MET A 194 -2.36 -29.47 8.73
N ALA A 195 -1.99 -28.23 9.01
CA ALA A 195 -1.66 -27.75 10.35
C ALA A 195 -2.36 -26.44 10.67
N ARG A 196 -2.56 -26.15 11.96
CA ARG A 196 -2.92 -24.78 12.38
C ARG A 196 -1.72 -23.87 12.10
N ARG A 197 -1.94 -22.65 11.61
CA ARG A 197 -0.85 -21.73 11.25
C ARG A 197 0.09 -21.41 12.43
N ARG A 198 -0.43 -21.41 13.66
CA ARG A 198 0.38 -21.30 14.89
C ARG A 198 1.38 -22.45 15.09
N ARG A 199 1.06 -23.65 14.60
CA ARG A 199 1.90 -24.86 14.66
C ARG A 199 2.73 -25.07 13.38
N LEU A 200 2.67 -24.16 12.41
CA LEU A 200 3.43 -24.29 11.16
C LEU A 200 4.95 -24.29 11.42
N ARG A 201 5.42 -23.43 12.34
CA ARG A 201 6.84 -23.41 12.74
C ARG A 201 7.28 -24.71 13.42
N GLU A 202 6.40 -25.31 14.21
CA GLU A 202 6.64 -26.62 14.84
C GLU A 202 6.73 -27.72 13.78
N LEU A 203 5.78 -27.73 12.83
CA LEU A 203 5.76 -28.68 11.71
C LEU A 203 7.03 -28.61 10.86
N ILE A 204 7.45 -27.42 10.45
CA ILE A 204 8.64 -27.23 9.60
C ILE A 204 9.89 -27.73 10.34
N ARG A 205 10.06 -27.35 11.62
CA ARG A 205 11.19 -27.84 12.44
C ARG A 205 11.22 -29.36 12.54
N LEU A 206 10.08 -29.99 12.78
CA LEU A 206 9.99 -31.45 12.84
C LEU A 206 10.35 -32.12 11.51
N ILE A 207 9.97 -31.53 10.37
CA ILE A 207 10.35 -32.04 9.06
C ILE A 207 11.85 -31.90 8.86
N ASP A 208 12.42 -30.72 9.16
CA ASP A 208 13.85 -30.45 9.03
C ASP A 208 14.71 -31.37 9.92
N GLU A 209 14.22 -31.72 11.11
CA GLU A 209 14.89 -32.63 12.05
C GLU A 209 14.81 -34.10 11.62
N LEU A 210 13.66 -34.54 11.08
CA LEU A 210 13.42 -35.93 10.71
C LEU A 210 13.95 -36.28 9.32
N GLU A 211 13.81 -35.36 8.36
CA GLU A 211 14.10 -35.57 6.93
C GLU A 211 14.66 -34.26 6.31
N PRO A 212 15.95 -33.96 6.51
CA PRO A 212 16.58 -32.72 6.02
C PRO A 212 16.56 -32.56 4.49
N GLU A 213 16.50 -33.67 3.75
CA GLU A 213 16.45 -33.71 2.29
C GLU A 213 15.02 -33.55 1.73
N ALA A 214 14.02 -33.40 2.59
CA ALA A 214 12.64 -33.23 2.16
C ALA A 214 12.41 -31.85 1.53
N VAL A 215 11.67 -31.83 0.42
CA VAL A 215 11.26 -30.57 -0.21
C VAL A 215 9.94 -30.14 0.39
N VAL A 216 9.91 -28.92 0.96
CA VAL A 216 8.74 -28.36 1.66
C VAL A 216 8.19 -27.16 0.90
N LEU A 217 6.89 -27.19 0.57
CA LEU A 217 6.16 -26.10 -0.07
C LEU A 217 5.01 -25.64 0.84
N ASP A 218 4.98 -24.35 1.17
CA ASP A 218 3.83 -23.73 1.84
C ASP A 218 2.73 -23.43 0.80
N LEU A 219 1.56 -24.06 0.97
CA LEU A 219 0.40 -23.88 0.13
C LEU A 219 -0.67 -23.14 0.93
N GLU A 220 -1.13 -22.00 0.42
CA GLU A 220 -2.18 -21.23 1.10
C GLU A 220 -3.58 -21.69 0.66
N PRO A 221 -4.36 -22.39 1.51
CA PRO A 221 -5.69 -22.84 1.14
C PRO A 221 -6.66 -21.65 1.12
N ARG A 222 -7.25 -21.35 -0.05
CA ARG A 222 -8.25 -20.27 -0.18
C ARG A 222 -9.60 -20.60 0.47
N SER A 223 -9.94 -21.89 0.59
CA SER A 223 -11.12 -22.33 1.33
C SER A 223 -11.01 -23.81 1.68
N ILE A 224 -11.44 -24.21 2.89
CA ILE A 224 -11.55 -25.60 3.31
C ILE A 224 -13.04 -25.92 3.50
N ARG A 225 -13.57 -26.87 2.72
CA ARG A 225 -14.94 -27.36 2.87
C ARG A 225 -14.87 -28.84 3.32
N ARG A 226 -15.30 -29.12 4.56
CA ARG A 226 -15.32 -30.46 5.20
C ARG A 226 -13.91 -31.06 5.43
N GLY A 227 -13.86 -32.20 6.14
CA GLY A 227 -12.63 -32.96 6.41
C GLY A 227 -12.38 -33.27 7.89
N PHE A 228 -11.42 -34.17 8.18
CA PHE A 228 -11.04 -34.56 9.55
C PHE A 228 -10.73 -33.35 10.43
N MET A 229 -10.02 -32.36 9.89
CA MET A 229 -9.64 -31.14 10.60
C MET A 229 -10.80 -30.14 10.76
N ALA A 230 -11.81 -30.16 9.88
CA ALA A 230 -12.98 -29.29 9.99
C ALA A 230 -13.86 -29.64 11.21
N ARG A 231 -13.85 -30.91 11.66
CA ARG A 231 -14.61 -31.36 12.84
C ARG A 231 -14.01 -30.89 14.17
N ARG A 232 -12.70 -30.62 14.24
CA ARG A 232 -12.01 -30.14 15.46
C ARG A 232 -12.07 -28.61 15.66
N LEU A 233 -12.83 -27.89 14.84
CA LEU A 233 -13.03 -26.44 14.89
C LEU A 233 -14.43 -26.04 15.39
N GLY A 234 -15.33 -27.01 15.59
CA GLY A 234 -16.71 -26.78 16.05
C GLY A 234 -16.98 -27.23 17.48
N GLY A 235 -15.95 -27.26 18.35
CA GLY A 235 -16.05 -27.58 19.77
C GLY A 235 -15.34 -26.55 20.62
#